data_AF-A0AA85ASS8-F1
#
_entry.id   AF-A0AA85ASS8-F1
#
_cell.length_a   1.000
_cell.length_b   1.000
_cell.length_c   1.000
_cell.angle_alpha   90.00
_cell.angle_beta   90.00
_cell.angle_gamma   90.00
#
_symmetry.space_group_name_H-M   'P 1'
#
loop_
_entity.id
_entity.type
_entity.pdbx_description
1 polymer ?
#
loop_
_entity_poly.entity_id
_entity_poly.type
_entity_poly.pdbx_seq_one_letter_code
_entity_poly.pdbx_strand_id
1 'polypeptide(L)'
;MVNFTRFVEAGRVVFIASGPYAKKVAIIVEIIDQRRVLIDGPCSGVPRQEISINRLHLTKLKYKLPHGCGTNSVERHWKRYDITKNWENTVWARKLHRKSLRAAMTDFDRFKVMVARKQRNNILKQFKLKKPVEKTSKPVKKAVKK
;
A
#
# COMPACT_ATOMS: atom_id res chain seq x y z
N MET A 1 -14.34 -4.47 -20.89
CA MET A 1 -14.12 -5.75 -20.19
C MET A 1 -13.66 -5.43 -18.77
N VAL A 2 -14.42 -5.84 -17.75
CA VAL A 2 -14.10 -5.49 -16.35
C VAL A 2 -13.05 -6.46 -15.85
N ASN A 3 -11.79 -6.02 -15.81
CA ASN A 3 -10.67 -6.87 -15.40
C ASN A 3 -10.51 -6.85 -13.88
N PHE A 4 -11.21 -7.76 -13.20
CA PHE A 4 -10.97 -8.04 -11.78
C PHE A 4 -9.58 -8.66 -11.63
N THR A 5 -8.73 -8.05 -10.79
CA THR A 5 -7.34 -8.50 -10.57
C THR A 5 -7.06 -8.99 -9.15
N ARG A 6 -7.95 -8.67 -8.21
CA ARG A 6 -7.82 -9.03 -6.79
C ARG A 6 -9.08 -9.75 -6.36
N PHE A 7 -8.94 -11.06 -6.16
CA PHE A 7 -10.02 -11.94 -5.75
C PHE A 7 -9.95 -12.25 -4.26
N VAL A 8 -11.08 -12.62 -3.68
CA VAL A 8 -11.13 -13.17 -2.32
C VAL A 8 -10.72 -14.64 -2.42
N GLU A 9 -9.56 -14.99 -1.89
CA GLU A 9 -9.02 -16.34 -1.95
C GLU A 9 -8.01 -16.60 -0.83
N ALA A 10 -7.83 -17.87 -0.48
CA ALA A 10 -6.87 -18.30 0.54
C ALA A 10 -5.45 -17.86 0.18
N GLY A 11 -4.71 -17.37 1.18
CA GLY A 11 -3.35 -16.87 1.03
C GLY A 11 -3.25 -15.42 0.51
N ARG A 12 -4.38 -14.74 0.25
CA ARG A 12 -4.36 -13.29 -0.05
C ARG A 12 -4.12 -12.49 1.22
N VAL A 13 -3.17 -11.56 1.15
CA VAL A 13 -2.97 -10.56 2.21
C VAL A 13 -4.04 -9.49 2.08
N VAL A 14 -4.68 -9.18 3.20
CA VAL A 14 -5.73 -8.18 3.35
C VAL A 14 -5.33 -7.12 4.34
N PHE A 15 -5.76 -5.89 4.08
CA PHE A 15 -5.66 -4.78 5.00
C PHE A 15 -7.00 -4.59 5.70
N ILE A 16 -6.99 -4.49 7.03
CA ILE A 16 -8.19 -4.34 7.84
C ILE A 16 -8.54 -2.84 7.92
N ALA A 17 -9.66 -2.46 7.32
CA ALA A 17 -10.08 -1.06 7.22
C ALA A 17 -10.69 -0.53 8.53
N SER A 18 -11.43 -1.37 9.25
CA SER A 18 -12.19 -0.98 10.46
C SER A 18 -12.21 -2.09 11.51
N GLY A 19 -12.50 -1.73 12.75
CA GLY A 19 -12.56 -2.65 13.89
C GLY A 19 -11.34 -2.56 14.82
N PRO A 20 -11.23 -3.46 15.80
CA PRO A 20 -10.18 -3.42 16.82
C PRO A 20 -8.78 -3.59 16.25
N TYR A 21 -8.65 -4.31 15.13
CA TYR A 21 -7.39 -4.54 14.43
C TYR A 21 -7.22 -3.66 13.18
N ALA A 22 -7.88 -2.50 13.15
CA ALA A 22 -7.78 -1.58 12.02
C ALA A 22 -6.33 -1.16 11.75
N LYS A 23 -6.02 -0.91 10.47
CA LYS A 23 -4.69 -0.56 9.95
C LYS A 23 -3.63 -1.68 10.02
N LYS A 24 -4.00 -2.86 10.48
CA LYS A 24 -3.14 -4.05 10.41
C LYS A 24 -3.41 -4.84 9.11
N VAL A 25 -2.47 -5.72 8.80
CA VAL A 25 -2.61 -6.69 7.71
C VAL A 25 -2.85 -8.08 8.27
N ALA A 26 -3.54 -8.92 7.52
CA ALA A 26 -3.77 -10.32 7.84
C ALA A 26 -3.82 -11.13 6.53
N ILE A 27 -3.89 -12.45 6.61
CA ILE A 27 -4.09 -13.34 5.47
C ILE A 27 -5.46 -13.98 5.56
N ILE A 28 -6.14 -14.09 4.42
CA ILE A 28 -7.34 -14.94 4.31
C ILE A 28 -6.89 -16.40 4.37
N VAL A 29 -7.34 -17.13 5.38
CA VAL A 29 -7.07 -18.56 5.53
C VAL A 29 -8.16 -19.37 4.84
N GLU A 30 -9.41 -18.94 5.04
CA GLU A 30 -10.59 -19.65 4.56
C GLU A 30 -11.71 -18.67 4.18
N ILE A 31 -12.60 -19.11 3.29
CA ILE A 31 -13.83 -18.40 2.95
C ILE A 31 -14.97 -19.15 3.66
N ILE A 32 -15.67 -18.46 4.56
CA ILE A 32 -16.75 -19.05 5.34
C ILE A 32 -18.03 -19.02 4.51
N ASP A 33 -18.38 -17.85 4.01
CA ASP A 33 -19.56 -17.62 3.19
C ASP A 33 -19.34 -16.44 2.22
N GLN A 34 -20.39 -16.02 1.52
CA GLN A 34 -20.32 -14.94 0.53
C GLN A 34 -19.90 -13.58 1.12
N ARG A 35 -20.08 -13.37 2.42
CA ARG A 35 -19.87 -12.07 3.09
C ARG A 35 -18.77 -12.09 4.13
N ARG A 36 -18.30 -13.27 4.57
CA ARG A 36 -17.35 -13.46 5.66
C ARG A 36 -16.20 -14.38 5.25
N VAL A 37 -15.04 -14.05 5.78
CA VAL A 37 -13.81 -14.83 5.62
C VAL A 37 -13.15 -15.05 6.97
N LEU A 38 -12.41 -16.13 7.08
CA LEU A 38 -11.53 -16.40 8.20
C LEU A 38 -10.17 -15.77 7.92
N ILE A 39 -9.75 -14.83 8.78
CA ILE A 39 -8.43 -14.19 8.67
C ILE A 39 -7.52 -14.62 9.80
N ASP A 40 -6.21 -14.60 9.54
CA ASP A 40 -5.18 -14.86 10.54
C ASP A 40 -3.93 -14.01 10.26
N GLY A 41 -3.30 -13.48 11.31
CA GLY A 41 -2.17 -12.58 11.20
C GLY A 41 -1.25 -12.63 12.43
N PRO A 42 -0.59 -13.78 12.70
CA PRO A 42 0.21 -13.98 13.90
C PRO A 42 1.35 -12.96 14.02
N CYS A 43 2.08 -12.70 12.93
CA CYS A 43 3.19 -11.75 12.92
C CYS A 43 2.75 -10.26 12.98
N SER A 44 1.49 -9.97 12.67
CA SER A 44 0.88 -8.64 12.73
C SER A 44 0.10 -8.39 14.04
N GLY A 45 0.03 -9.39 14.93
CA GLY A 45 -0.78 -9.34 16.14
C GLY A 45 -2.27 -9.23 15.87
N VAL A 46 -2.75 -9.92 14.84
CA VAL A 46 -4.18 -10.11 14.54
C VAL A 46 -4.49 -11.57 14.83
N PRO A 47 -5.32 -11.87 15.84
CA PRO A 47 -5.70 -13.25 16.13
C PRO A 47 -6.60 -13.79 15.03
N ARG A 48 -6.61 -15.12 14.92
CA ARG A 48 -7.54 -15.85 14.05
C ARG A 48 -8.98 -15.49 14.41
N GLN A 49 -9.72 -14.95 13.45
CA GLN A 49 -11.11 -14.55 13.65
C GLN A 49 -11.86 -14.49 12.33
N GLU A 50 -13.18 -14.62 12.40
CA GLU A 50 -14.04 -14.28 11.28
C GLU A 50 -14.14 -12.76 11.09
N ILE A 51 -14.23 -12.31 9.84
CA ILE A 51 -14.44 -10.91 9.53
C ILE A 51 -15.26 -10.76 8.25
N SER A 52 -16.12 -9.74 8.21
CA SER A 52 -16.84 -9.40 6.98
C SER A 52 -15.90 -8.84 5.91
N ILE A 53 -16.08 -9.29 4.67
CA ILE A 53 -15.32 -8.86 3.49
C ILE A 53 -15.41 -7.34 3.29
N ASN A 54 -16.54 -6.72 3.67
CA ASN A 54 -16.74 -5.27 3.57
C ASN A 54 -15.76 -4.45 4.43
N ARG A 55 -15.21 -5.06 5.48
CA ARG A 55 -14.22 -4.42 6.38
C ARG A 55 -12.78 -4.62 5.90
N LEU A 56 -12.57 -5.35 4.81
CA LEU A 56 -11.27 -5.69 4.28
C LEU A 56 -11.00 -4.95 2.98
N HIS A 57 -9.73 -4.66 2.76
CA HIS A 57 -9.23 -4.21 1.47
C HIS A 57 -8.21 -5.22 0.95
N LEU A 58 -8.52 -5.81 -0.21
CA LEU A 58 -7.64 -6.79 -0.86
C LEU A 58 -6.36 -6.11 -1.34
N THR A 59 -5.21 -6.61 -0.91
CA THR A 59 -3.92 -6.14 -1.41
C THR A 59 -3.54 -6.89 -2.70
N LYS A 60 -2.45 -6.45 -3.35
CA LYS A 60 -1.88 -7.18 -4.50
C LYS A 60 -1.10 -8.43 -4.07
N LEU A 61 -0.76 -8.55 -2.79
CA LEU A 61 0.08 -9.62 -2.29
C LEU A 61 -0.75 -10.89 -2.11
N LYS A 62 -0.25 -11.98 -2.66
CA LYS A 62 -0.83 -13.32 -2.58
C LYS A 62 0.30 -14.31 -2.41
N TYR A 63 0.14 -15.23 -1.48
CA TYR A 63 1.05 -16.34 -1.30
C TYR A 63 0.27 -17.64 -1.34
N LYS A 64 0.95 -18.72 -1.71
CA LYS A 64 0.32 -20.04 -1.73
C LYS A 64 0.20 -20.51 -0.28
N LEU A 65 -1.02 -20.72 0.17
CA LEU A 65 -1.33 -21.19 1.51
C LEU A 65 -2.30 -22.37 1.38
N PRO A 66 -2.07 -23.49 2.09
CA PRO A 66 -3.06 -24.56 2.16
C PRO A 66 -4.35 -24.04 2.79
N HIS A 67 -5.49 -24.41 2.21
CA HIS A 67 -6.81 -24.04 2.70
C HIS A 67 -7.01 -24.56 4.13
N GLY A 68 -7.57 -23.74 5.03
CA GLY A 68 -7.86 -24.14 6.41
C GLY A 68 -6.64 -24.39 7.30
N CYS A 69 -5.42 -23.99 6.89
CA CYS A 69 -4.22 -24.28 7.68
C CYS A 69 -4.25 -23.63 9.08
N GLY A 70 -3.63 -24.27 10.07
CA GLY A 70 -3.53 -23.75 11.45
C GLY A 70 -2.60 -22.52 11.59
N THR A 71 -2.73 -21.77 12.68
CA THR A 71 -1.96 -20.52 12.92
C THR A 71 -0.45 -20.72 12.88
N ASN A 72 0.06 -21.83 13.42
CA ASN A 72 1.48 -22.18 13.34
C ASN A 72 1.97 -22.37 11.90
N SER A 73 1.11 -22.92 11.03
CA SER A 73 1.42 -23.04 9.60
C SER A 73 1.41 -21.67 8.93
N VAL A 74 0.41 -20.83 9.22
CA VAL A 74 0.35 -19.44 8.73
C VAL A 74 1.60 -18.67 9.13
N GLU A 75 2.05 -18.77 10.37
CA GLU A 75 3.24 -18.09 10.86
C GLU A 75 4.51 -18.54 10.13
N ARG A 76 4.67 -19.86 9.93
CA ARG A 76 5.80 -20.39 9.12
C ARG A 76 5.79 -19.86 7.70
N HIS A 77 4.64 -19.82 7.04
CA HIS A 77 4.52 -19.27 5.69
C HIS A 77 4.74 -17.75 5.67
N TRP A 78 4.27 -17.04 6.70
CA TRP A 78 4.44 -15.60 6.82
C TRP A 78 5.91 -15.21 6.90
N LYS A 79 6.69 -15.95 7.69
CA LYS A 79 8.14 -15.78 7.80
C LYS A 79 8.85 -16.24 6.52
N ARG A 80 8.48 -17.40 5.96
CA ARG A 80 9.08 -17.93 4.72
C ARG A 80 8.99 -16.95 3.54
N TYR A 81 7.86 -16.25 3.41
CA TYR A 81 7.62 -15.31 2.33
C TYR A 81 7.89 -13.85 2.70
N ASP A 82 8.44 -13.57 3.89
CA ASP A 82 8.70 -12.21 4.39
C ASP A 82 7.55 -11.23 4.15
N ILE A 83 6.33 -11.66 4.47
CA ILE A 83 5.10 -10.93 4.09
C ILE A 83 5.07 -9.52 4.69
N THR A 84 5.55 -9.36 5.93
CA THR A 84 5.64 -8.06 6.60
C THR A 84 6.53 -7.09 5.81
N LYS A 85 7.74 -7.53 5.43
CA LYS A 85 8.68 -6.71 4.66
C LYS A 85 8.12 -6.38 3.27
N ASN A 86 7.51 -7.36 2.61
CA ASN A 86 6.87 -7.16 1.31
C ASN A 86 5.71 -6.17 1.38
N TRP A 87 4.91 -6.21 2.46
CA TRP A 87 3.88 -5.21 2.73
C TRP A 87 4.48 -3.81 2.95
N GLU A 88 5.47 -3.68 3.82
CA GLU A 88 6.14 -2.41 4.14
C GLU A 88 6.77 -1.74 2.92
N ASN A 89 7.29 -2.53 1.99
CA ASN A 89 7.86 -2.04 0.73
C ASN A 89 6.80 -1.47 -0.23
N THR A 90 5.51 -1.80 -0.05
CA THR A 90 4.47 -1.28 -0.94
C THR A 90 4.32 0.24 -0.81
N VAL A 91 4.00 0.90 -1.93
CA VAL A 91 3.68 2.35 -1.94
C VAL A 91 2.54 2.67 -0.97
N TRP A 92 1.61 1.74 -0.80
CA TRP A 92 0.48 1.89 0.10
C TRP A 92 0.92 1.92 1.57
N ALA A 93 1.70 0.93 2.02
CA ALA A 93 2.23 0.91 3.38
C ALA A 93 3.10 2.15 3.66
N ARG A 94 3.97 2.54 2.72
CA ARG A 94 4.77 3.77 2.83
C ARG A 94 3.90 5.04 2.98
N LYS A 95 2.76 5.11 2.29
CA LYS A 95 1.81 6.23 2.41
C LYS A 95 1.12 6.22 3.78
N LEU A 96 0.71 5.06 4.27
CA LEU A 96 0.15 4.87 5.62
C LEU A 96 1.15 5.30 6.70
N HIS A 97 2.38 4.82 6.61
CA HIS A 97 3.46 5.16 7.54
C HIS A 97 3.73 6.67 7.55
N ARG A 98 3.84 7.31 6.38
CA ARG A 98 3.98 8.78 6.28
C ARG A 98 2.81 9.53 6.93
N LYS A 99 1.57 9.03 6.80
CA LYS A 99 0.41 9.63 7.45
C LYS A 99 0.49 9.49 8.98
N SER A 100 0.95 8.33 9.46
CA SER A 100 1.18 8.08 10.89
C SER A 100 2.23 9.03 11.47
N LEU A 101 3.39 9.16 10.82
CA LEU A 101 4.45 10.06 11.25
C LEU A 101 4.00 11.53 11.27
N ARG A 102 3.18 11.96 10.30
CA ARG A 102 2.63 13.32 10.28
C ARG A 102 1.63 13.56 11.39
N ALA A 103 0.83 12.56 11.75
CA ALA A 103 -0.12 12.65 12.85
C ALA A 103 0.59 12.70 14.23
N ALA A 104 1.71 11.99 14.37
CA ALA A 104 2.51 11.95 15.60
C ALA A 104 3.51 13.13 15.74
N MET A 105 3.55 14.06 14.78
CA MET A 105 4.58 15.08 14.69
C MET A 105 4.38 16.19 15.72
N THR A 106 5.43 16.50 16.49
CA THR A 106 5.42 17.64 17.44
C THR A 106 5.51 18.98 16.70
N ASP A 107 5.27 20.09 17.42
CA ASP A 107 5.38 21.43 16.84
C ASP A 107 6.79 21.73 16.31
N PHE A 108 7.81 21.37 17.10
CA PHE A 108 9.20 21.54 16.69
C PHE A 108 9.56 20.68 15.46
N ASP A 109 9.02 19.46 15.35
CA ASP A 109 9.21 18.63 14.15
C ASP A 109 8.55 19.25 12.92
N ARG A 110 7.37 19.87 13.07
CA ARG A 110 6.72 20.61 11.98
C ARG A 110 7.57 21.78 11.50
N PHE A 111 8.19 22.52 12.43
CA PHE A 111 9.15 23.58 12.10
C PHE A 111 10.37 23.04 11.34
N LYS A 112 11.00 21.95 11.80
CA LYS A 112 12.12 21.30 11.09
C LYS A 112 11.74 20.90 9.66
N VAL A 113 10.57 20.30 9.48
CA VAL A 113 10.05 19.93 8.15
C VAL A 113 9.82 21.15 7.26
N MET A 114 9.30 22.25 7.81
CA MET A 114 9.10 23.51 7.08
C MET A 114 10.43 24.07 6.58
N VAL A 115 11.44 24.17 7.46
CA VAL A 115 12.77 24.67 7.10
C VAL A 115 13.42 23.80 6.02
N ALA A 116 13.40 22.47 6.17
CA ALA A 116 13.93 21.54 5.18
C ALA A 116 13.20 21.67 3.82
N ARG A 117 11.88 21.87 3.82
CA ARG A 117 11.11 22.12 2.59
C ARG A 117 11.51 23.44 1.93
N LYS A 118 11.76 24.50 2.70
CA LYS A 118 12.21 25.80 2.18
C LYS A 118 13.58 25.68 1.50
N GLN A 119 14.54 25.03 2.17
CA GLN A 119 15.88 24.75 1.61
C GLN A 119 15.79 23.95 0.31
N ARG A 120 15.05 22.83 0.31
CA ARG A 120 14.84 22.02 -0.91
C ARG A 120 14.25 22.83 -2.05
N ASN A 121 13.24 23.65 -1.77
CA ASN A 121 12.58 24.46 -2.80
C ASN A 121 13.49 25.55 -3.35
N ASN A 122 14.35 26.16 -2.53
CA ASN A 122 15.33 27.14 -2.99
C ASN A 122 16.33 26.50 -3.96
N ILE A 123 16.87 25.34 -3.62
CA ILE A 123 17.77 24.56 -4.49
C ILE A 123 17.05 24.21 -5.81
N LEU A 124 15.83 23.67 -5.74
CA LEU A 124 15.06 23.33 -6.95
C LEU A 124 14.77 24.54 -7.83
N LYS A 125 14.50 25.72 -7.25
CA LYS A 125 14.31 26.97 -8.02
C LYS A 125 15.57 27.37 -8.77
N GLN A 126 16.74 27.30 -8.12
CA GLN A 126 18.03 27.58 -8.75
C GLN A 126 18.29 26.64 -9.95
N PHE A 127 17.94 25.36 -9.84
CA PHE A 127 18.07 24.41 -10.96
C PHE A 127 17.03 24.61 -12.06
N LYS A 128 15.78 24.95 -11.73
CA LYS A 128 14.70 25.17 -12.71
C LYS A 128 14.91 26.41 -13.57
N LEU A 129 15.60 27.43 -13.05
CA LEU A 129 15.99 28.62 -13.82
C LEU A 129 17.08 28.33 -14.87
N LYS A 130 17.78 27.18 -14.79
CA LYS A 130 18.88 26.80 -15.70
C LYS A 130 18.50 25.90 -16.87
N LYS A 131 17.27 25.37 -16.91
CA LYS A 131 16.77 24.68 -18.13
C LYS A 131 15.78 25.60 -18.83
N PRO A 132 16.17 26.33 -19.90
CA PRO A 132 15.17 26.78 -20.85
C PRO A 132 14.54 25.50 -21.40
N VAL A 133 13.26 25.27 -21.06
CA VAL A 133 12.47 24.33 -21.84
C VAL A 133 12.38 25.00 -23.21
N GLU A 134 13.18 24.54 -24.17
CA GLU A 134 12.98 24.86 -25.57
C GLU A 134 11.51 24.56 -25.85
N LYS A 135 10.73 25.62 -26.04
CA LYS A 135 9.35 25.50 -26.48
C LYS A 135 9.45 24.89 -27.87
N THR A 136 9.30 23.58 -27.99
CA THR A 136 9.15 22.93 -29.28
C THR A 136 7.89 23.52 -29.91
N SER A 137 8.10 24.45 -30.83
CA SER A 137 7.04 24.99 -31.66
C SER A 137 6.42 23.80 -32.41
N LYS A 138 5.08 23.69 -32.37
CA LYS A 138 4.36 22.66 -33.11
C LYS A 138 4.79 22.73 -34.58
N PRO A 139 5.06 21.61 -35.28
CA PRO A 139 5.46 21.64 -36.67
C PRO A 139 4.30 22.22 -37.51
N VAL A 140 4.54 23.36 -38.14
CA VAL A 140 3.65 23.94 -39.14
C VAL A 140 3.61 22.98 -40.32
N LYS A 141 2.44 22.37 -40.58
CA LYS A 141 2.23 21.55 -41.78
C LYS A 141 2.43 22.45 -42.99
N LYS A 142 3.54 22.28 -43.73
CA LYS A 142 3.71 22.91 -45.04
C LYS A 142 2.64 22.32 -45.97
N ALA A 143 1.69 23.14 -46.40
CA ALA A 143 0.73 22.78 -47.42
C ALA A 143 1.51 22.50 -48.72
N VAL A 144 1.43 21.26 -49.20
CA VAL A 144 1.91 20.88 -50.53
C VAL A 144 1.02 21.60 -51.55
N LYS A 145 1.60 22.53 -52.32
CA LYS A 145 0.94 23.13 -53.49
C LYS A 145 1.25 22.26 -54.70
N LYS A 146 0.15 21.82 -55.35
CA LYS A 146 -0.02 21.26 -56.71
C LYS A 146 1.11 20.44 -57.29
#